data_AF-T1BG98-F1
#
_entry.id   AF-T1BG98-F1
#
_cell.length_a   1.000
_cell.length_b   1.000
_cell.length_c   1.000
_cell.angle_alpha   90.00
_cell.angle_beta   90.00
_cell.angle_gamma   90.00
#
_symmetry.space_group_name_H-M   'P 1'
#
loop_
_entity.id
_entity.type
_entity.pdbx_description
1 polymer ?
#
loop_
_entity_poly.entity_id
_entity_poly.type
_entity_poly.pdbx_seq_one_letter_code
_entity_poly.pdbx_strand_id
1 'polypeptide(L)'
;MALSFAVVVPSAITVFSLWMTLKGVPARQWEWNAASLFAVLSFGGVIFGGLSGPVVATVPWDVSTHNSLFILSHFHAIVILGIVAGGFAFLYAMFPILTGRQWVSPLLARIHFALTAIGGVTIVLMFDQLGSLGVLRRAVIVP
;
A
#
# COMPACT_ATOMS: atom_id res chain seq x y z
N MET A 1 -6.69 0.87 -23.16
CA MET A 1 -5.71 1.90 -22.75
C MET A 1 -6.41 3.14 -22.18
N ALA A 2 -7.10 3.98 -22.96
CA ALA A 2 -7.61 5.27 -22.50
C ALA A 2 -8.49 5.21 -21.22
N LEU A 3 -9.44 4.27 -21.15
CA LEU A 3 -10.31 4.10 -19.98
C LEU A 3 -9.54 3.70 -18.71
N SER A 4 -8.50 2.87 -18.83
CA SER A 4 -7.66 2.47 -17.69
C SER A 4 -6.86 3.65 -17.14
N PHE A 5 -6.33 4.51 -18.02
CA PHE A 5 -5.64 5.74 -17.60
C PHE A 5 -6.58 6.79 -17.01
N ALA A 6 -7.85 6.82 -17.43
CA ALA A 6 -8.82 7.77 -16.90
C ALA A 6 -9.03 7.63 -15.38
N VAL A 7 -8.84 6.43 -14.82
CA VAL A 7 -8.95 6.16 -13.37
C VAL A 7 -7.84 6.85 -12.57
N VAL A 8 -6.70 7.16 -13.19
CA VAL A 8 -5.57 7.81 -12.51
C VAL A 8 -5.94 9.21 -12.01
N VAL A 9 -6.77 9.94 -12.76
CA VAL A 9 -7.17 11.32 -12.44
C VAL A 9 -7.93 11.39 -11.09
N PRO A 10 -9.07 10.71 -10.88
CA PRO A 10 -9.78 10.75 -9.60
C PRO A 10 -8.96 10.18 -8.44
N SER A 11 -8.13 9.16 -8.69
CA SER A 11 -7.23 8.62 -7.68
C SER A 11 -6.19 9.65 -7.23
N ALA A 12 -5.56 10.36 -8.18
CA ALA A 12 -4.60 11.41 -7.90
C ALA A 12 -5.24 12.56 -7.11
N ILE A 13 -6.45 13.00 -7.51
CA ILE A 13 -7.21 14.03 -6.78
C ILE A 13 -7.39 13.62 -5.32
N THR A 14 -7.80 12.37 -5.06
CA THR A 14 -7.98 11.86 -3.69
C THR A 14 -6.68 11.91 -2.88
N VAL A 15 -5.57 11.46 -3.46
CA VAL A 15 -4.24 11.49 -2.81
C VAL A 15 -3.81 12.92 -2.50
N PHE A 16 -3.95 13.84 -3.45
CA PHE A 16 -3.59 15.25 -3.25
C PHE A 16 -4.50 15.95 -2.24
N SER A 17 -5.80 15.67 -2.24
CA SER A 17 -6.74 16.19 -1.24
C SER A 17 -6.33 15.77 0.18
N LEU A 18 -6.02 14.47 0.39
CA LEU A 18 -5.57 13.97 1.68
C LEU A 18 -4.23 14.60 2.10
N TRP A 19 -3.29 14.74 1.17
CA TRP A 19 -2.02 15.41 1.44
C TRP A 19 -2.20 16.87 1.85
N MET A 20 -3.08 17.62 1.17
CA MET A 20 -3.39 19.01 1.51
C MET A 20 -4.01 19.13 2.91
N THR A 21 -4.85 18.18 3.33
CA THR A 21 -5.39 18.14 4.70
C THR A 21 -4.28 17.99 5.74
N LEU A 22 -3.27 17.16 5.46
CA LEU A 22 -2.15 16.91 6.37
C LEU A 22 -1.12 18.05 6.39
N LYS A 23 -0.89 18.74 5.26
CA LYS A 23 0.13 19.80 5.12
C LYS A 23 -0.05 20.97 6.09
N GLY A 24 -1.28 21.25 6.50
CA GLY A 24 -1.61 22.33 7.45
C GLY A 24 -1.47 21.95 8.92
N VAL A 25 -1.24 20.67 9.24
CA VAL A 25 -1.20 20.20 10.64
C VAL A 25 0.20 20.48 11.22
N PRO A 26 0.32 21.26 12.30
CA PRO A 26 1.59 21.47 12.99
C PRO A 26 2.16 20.14 13.48
N ALA A 27 3.46 19.89 13.27
CA ALA A 27 4.10 18.63 13.68
C ALA A 27 3.95 18.31 15.17
N ARG A 28 3.80 19.34 16.02
CA ARG A 28 3.57 19.20 17.47
C ARG A 28 2.19 18.59 17.81
N GLN A 29 1.21 18.75 16.92
CA GLN A 29 -0.15 18.19 17.09
C GLN A 29 -0.27 16.77 16.54
N TRP A 30 0.77 16.25 15.88
CA TRP A 30 0.76 14.91 15.32
C TRP A 30 1.19 13.88 16.35
N GLU A 31 0.29 12.98 16.72
CA GLU A 31 0.59 11.87 17.62
C GLU A 31 1.00 10.63 16.84
N TRP A 32 2.24 10.19 17.01
CA TRP A 32 2.78 8.95 16.43
C TRP A 32 2.30 7.70 17.19
N ASN A 33 1.01 7.41 17.04
CA ASN A 33 0.37 6.18 17.53
C ASN A 33 0.23 5.14 16.40
N ALA A 34 -0.21 3.93 16.73
CA ALA A 34 -0.35 2.84 15.76
C ALA A 34 -1.25 3.19 14.56
N ALA A 35 -2.37 3.88 14.81
CA ALA A 35 -3.29 4.29 13.75
C ALA A 35 -2.61 5.24 12.76
N SER A 36 -1.90 6.26 13.26
CA SER A 36 -1.16 7.21 12.41
C SER A 36 -0.06 6.53 11.59
N LEU A 37 0.68 5.57 12.18
CA LEU A 37 1.74 4.82 11.50
C LEU A 37 1.18 3.98 10.34
N PHE A 38 0.12 3.23 10.60
CA PHE A 38 -0.55 2.43 9.56
C PHE A 38 -1.23 3.31 8.49
N ALA A 39 -1.74 4.50 8.86
CA ALA A 39 -2.30 5.44 7.90
C ALA A 39 -1.22 6.00 6.94
N VAL A 40 -0.03 6.32 7.47
CA VAL A 40 1.10 6.76 6.63
C VAL A 40 1.58 5.63 5.72
N LEU A 41 1.67 4.39 6.24
CA LEU A 41 2.00 3.23 5.42
C LEU A 41 0.98 3.01 4.29
N SER A 42 -0.32 3.09 4.62
CA SER A 42 -1.43 3.04 3.65
C SER A 42 -1.28 4.08 2.56
N PHE A 43 -1.01 5.33 2.96
CA PHE A 43 -0.82 6.43 2.03
C PHE A 43 0.37 6.20 1.10
N GLY A 44 1.51 5.75 1.64
CA GLY A 44 2.69 5.38 0.84
C GLY A 44 2.42 4.20 -0.11
N GLY A 45 1.73 3.17 0.35
CA GLY A 45 1.36 2.00 -0.45
C GLY A 45 0.44 2.34 -1.62
N VAL A 46 -0.57 3.19 -1.38
CA VAL A 46 -1.48 3.68 -2.45
C VAL A 46 -0.73 4.53 -3.48
N ILE A 47 0.25 5.34 -3.06
CA ILE A 47 1.09 6.09 -4.00
C ILE A 47 1.95 5.15 -4.84
N PHE A 48 2.68 4.23 -4.20
CA PHE A 48 3.58 3.31 -4.91
C PHE A 48 2.83 2.37 -5.86
N GLY A 49 1.73 1.77 -5.39
CA GLY A 49 0.83 0.97 -6.22
C GLY A 49 0.14 1.80 -7.30
N GLY A 50 -0.24 3.05 -6.99
CA GLY A 50 -0.87 3.97 -7.92
C GLY A 50 0.05 4.39 -9.06
N LEU A 51 1.35 4.55 -8.80
CA LEU A 51 2.36 4.86 -9.82
C LEU A 51 2.70 3.68 -10.73
N SER A 52 2.65 2.44 -10.21
CA SER A 52 2.85 1.23 -11.02
C SER A 52 1.62 0.88 -11.87
N GLY A 53 0.42 1.37 -11.53
CA GLY A 53 -0.83 1.16 -12.28
C GLY A 53 -0.77 1.60 -13.75
N PRO A 54 -0.38 2.85 -14.06
CA PRO A 54 -0.17 3.30 -15.43
C PRO A 54 0.82 2.43 -16.21
N VAL A 55 1.89 1.95 -15.56
CA VAL A 55 2.89 1.09 -16.19
C VAL A 55 2.24 -0.21 -16.68
N VAL A 56 1.52 -0.92 -15.80
CA VAL A 56 0.80 -2.14 -16.19
C VAL A 56 -0.39 -1.89 -17.12
N ALA A 57 -0.92 -0.66 -17.17
CA ALA A 57 -2.00 -0.29 -18.09
C ALA A 57 -1.51 0.01 -19.52
N THR A 58 -0.20 0.17 -19.73
CA THR A 58 0.38 0.33 -21.07
C THR A 58 0.46 -1.01 -21.78
N VAL A 59 -0.10 -1.10 -23.01
CA VAL A 59 -0.15 -2.35 -23.78
C VAL A 59 1.23 -2.95 -24.04
N PRO A 60 2.27 -2.19 -24.47
CA PRO A 60 3.59 -2.77 -24.72
C PRO A 60 4.21 -3.41 -23.47
N TRP A 61 4.00 -2.79 -22.31
CA TRP A 61 4.50 -3.31 -21.04
C TRP A 61 3.72 -4.54 -20.60
N ASP A 62 2.38 -4.50 -20.69
CA ASP A 62 1.53 -5.63 -20.34
C ASP A 62 1.90 -6.85 -21.19
N VAL A 63 2.09 -6.73 -22.51
CA VAL A 63 2.53 -7.87 -23.35
C VAL A 63 3.79 -8.57 -22.81
N SER A 64 4.75 -7.81 -22.27
CA SER A 64 6.01 -8.36 -21.75
C SER A 64 5.92 -8.90 -20.31
N THR A 65 5.04 -8.32 -19.49
CA THR A 65 4.96 -8.62 -18.04
C THR A 65 3.66 -9.34 -17.66
N HIS A 66 2.80 -9.62 -18.64
CA HIS A 66 1.54 -10.31 -18.41
C HIS A 66 1.81 -11.66 -17.77
N ASN A 67 1.00 -12.00 -16.77
CA ASN A 67 1.11 -13.27 -16.04
C ASN A 67 2.46 -13.46 -15.30
N SER A 68 3.30 -12.42 -15.17
CA SER A 68 4.52 -12.46 -14.35
C SER A 68 4.24 -12.02 -12.90
N LEU A 69 5.24 -12.20 -12.03
CA LEU A 69 5.20 -11.68 -10.66
C LEU A 69 5.13 -10.13 -10.60
N PHE A 70 5.38 -9.43 -11.71
CA PHE A 70 5.28 -7.98 -11.80
C PHE A 70 3.82 -7.51 -11.61
N ILE A 71 2.86 -8.25 -12.15
CA ILE A 71 1.44 -7.96 -11.90
C ILE A 71 1.09 -8.19 -10.41
N LEU A 72 1.74 -9.15 -9.76
CA LEU A 72 1.56 -9.39 -8.32
C LEU A 72 2.18 -8.26 -7.49
N SER A 73 3.32 -7.69 -7.88
CA SER A 73 3.93 -6.56 -7.16
C SER A 73 2.98 -5.36 -7.14
N HIS A 74 2.46 -4.96 -8.31
CA HIS A 74 1.49 -3.87 -8.43
C HIS A 74 0.24 -4.12 -7.56
N PHE A 75 -0.37 -5.30 -7.68
CA PHE A 75 -1.59 -5.62 -6.93
C PHE A 75 -1.37 -5.65 -5.41
N HIS A 76 -0.29 -6.28 -4.94
CA HIS A 76 -0.03 -6.36 -3.50
C HIS A 76 0.46 -5.04 -2.91
N ALA A 77 1.07 -4.14 -3.70
CA ALA A 77 1.33 -2.78 -3.27
C ALA A 77 0.03 -2.04 -2.90
N ILE A 78 -1.01 -2.15 -3.73
CA ILE A 78 -2.32 -1.54 -3.42
C ILE A 78 -3.02 -2.29 -2.28
N VAL A 79 -3.04 -3.61 -2.30
CA VAL A 79 -3.85 -4.39 -1.35
C VAL A 79 -3.21 -4.47 0.03
N ILE A 80 -1.95 -4.91 0.13
CA ILE A 80 -1.29 -5.10 1.43
C ILE A 80 -0.89 -3.75 2.00
N LEU A 81 -0.09 -3.00 1.24
CA LEU A 81 0.47 -1.75 1.74
C LEU A 81 -0.55 -0.61 1.74
N GLY A 82 -1.58 -0.66 0.89
CA GLY A 82 -2.65 0.33 0.85
C GLY A 82 -3.87 -0.05 1.69
N ILE A 83 -4.69 -1.00 1.20
CA ILE A 83 -6.01 -1.34 1.75
C ILE A 83 -5.90 -1.99 3.13
N VAL A 84 -5.06 -3.02 3.29
CA VAL A 84 -4.92 -3.76 4.55
C VAL A 84 -4.28 -2.86 5.62
N ALA A 85 -3.22 -2.12 5.27
CA ALA A 85 -2.63 -1.13 6.18
C ALA A 85 -3.66 -0.06 6.61
N GLY A 86 -4.46 0.46 5.66
CA GLY A 86 -5.53 1.42 5.96
C GLY A 86 -6.62 0.81 6.85
N GLY A 87 -6.96 -0.46 6.63
CA GLY A 87 -7.86 -1.23 7.48
C GLY A 87 -7.32 -1.37 8.91
N PHE A 88 -6.03 -1.64 9.08
CA PHE A 88 -5.41 -1.64 10.41
C PHE A 88 -5.43 -0.26 11.06
N ALA A 89 -5.15 0.81 10.31
CA ALA A 89 -5.26 2.18 10.82
C ALA A 89 -6.67 2.47 11.36
N PHE A 90 -7.69 2.10 10.58
CA PHE A 90 -9.09 2.22 10.98
C PHE A 90 -9.40 1.41 12.24
N LEU A 91 -8.98 0.15 12.31
CA LEU A 91 -9.20 -0.70 13.48
C LEU A 91 -8.51 -0.12 14.73
N TYR A 92 -7.25 0.29 14.64
CA TYR A 92 -6.54 0.89 15.77
C TYR A 92 -7.17 2.21 16.25
N ALA A 93 -7.80 2.98 15.36
CA ALA A 93 -8.52 4.19 15.72
C ALA A 93 -9.92 3.92 16.31
N MET A 94 -10.67 2.99 15.72
CA MET A 94 -12.08 2.75 16.08
C MET A 94 -12.26 1.81 17.26
N PHE A 95 -11.39 0.81 17.44
CA PHE A 95 -11.58 -0.22 18.46
C PHE A 95 -11.64 0.34 19.89
N PRO A 96 -10.80 1.32 20.30
CA PRO A 96 -10.92 1.93 21.62
C PRO A 96 -12.22 2.73 21.79
N ILE A 97 -12.71 3.35 20.73
CA ILE A 97 -13.96 4.14 20.73
C ILE A 97 -15.16 3.21 20.88
N LEU A 98 -15.18 2.10 20.14
CA LEU A 98 -16.29 1.14 20.14
C LEU A 98 -16.39 0.36 21.45
N THR A 99 -15.26 0.03 22.07
CA THR A 99 -15.22 -0.84 23.26
C THR A 99 -15.08 -0.07 24.58
N GLY A 100 -14.84 1.24 24.53
CA GLY A 100 -14.64 2.09 25.71
C GLY A 100 -13.40 1.74 26.54
N ARG A 101 -12.47 0.93 26.01
CA ARG A 101 -11.28 0.44 26.71
C ARG A 101 -10.05 0.52 25.82
N GLN A 102 -8.91 0.87 26.43
CA GLN A 102 -7.61 0.88 25.77
C GLN A 102 -7.03 -0.55 25.76
N TRP A 103 -7.36 -1.33 24.74
CA TRP A 103 -6.90 -2.73 24.58
C TRP A 103 -5.51 -2.85 23.93
N VAL A 104 -4.94 -1.74 23.47
CA VAL A 104 -3.77 -1.76 22.59
C VAL A 104 -2.52 -1.39 23.40
N SER A 105 -1.64 -2.37 23.62
CA SER A 105 -0.29 -2.08 24.12
C SER A 105 0.51 -1.32 23.05
N PRO A 106 1.09 -0.14 23.38
CA PRO A 106 1.88 0.64 22.43
C PRO A 106 3.07 -0.14 21.86
N LEU A 107 3.70 -1.00 22.67
CA LEU A 107 4.83 -1.82 22.23
C LEU A 107 4.40 -2.86 21.19
N LEU A 108 3.35 -3.63 21.48
CA LEU A 108 2.87 -4.67 20.56
C LEU A 108 2.36 -4.06 19.26
N ALA A 109 1.70 -2.90 19.32
CA ALA A 109 1.21 -2.23 18.12
C ALA A 109 2.35 -1.74 17.22
N ARG A 110 3.47 -1.26 17.81
CA ARG A 110 4.67 -0.90 17.05
C ARG A 110 5.37 -2.11 16.43
N ILE A 111 5.40 -3.24 17.14
CA ILE A 111 5.94 -4.50 16.59
C ILE A 111 5.09 -4.97 15.42
N HIS A 112 3.76 -4.98 15.57
CA HIS A 112 2.85 -5.33 14.48
C HIS A 112 3.06 -4.41 13.27
N PHE A 113 3.14 -3.09 13.49
CA PHE A 113 3.47 -2.14 12.43
C PHE A 113 4.80 -2.47 11.74
N ALA A 114 5.88 -2.68 12.50
CA ALA A 114 7.20 -2.93 11.94
C ALA A 114 7.23 -4.22 11.10
N LEU A 115 6.63 -5.30 11.60
CA LEU A 115 6.53 -6.57 10.87
C LEU A 115 5.72 -6.43 9.58
N THR A 116 4.57 -5.74 9.64
CA THR A 116 3.72 -5.52 8.46
C THR A 116 4.39 -4.61 7.44
N ALA A 117 5.02 -3.53 7.88
CA ALA A 117 5.71 -2.59 7.00
C ALA A 117 6.92 -3.24 6.31
N ILE A 118 7.81 -3.86 7.09
CA ILE A 118 9.01 -4.50 6.55
C ILE A 118 8.61 -5.69 5.67
N GLY A 119 7.79 -6.61 6.19
CA GLY A 119 7.37 -7.80 5.43
C GLY A 119 6.61 -7.45 4.16
N GLY A 120 5.66 -6.51 4.24
CA GLY A 120 4.89 -6.06 3.09
C GLY A 120 5.75 -5.41 2.01
N VAL A 121 6.64 -4.49 2.39
CA VAL A 121 7.54 -3.81 1.44
C VAL A 121 8.51 -4.81 0.82
N THR A 122 9.11 -5.69 1.62
CA THR A 122 10.04 -6.72 1.11
C THR A 122 9.37 -7.64 0.10
N ILE A 123 8.15 -8.13 0.38
CA ILE A 123 7.42 -9.00 -0.56
C ILE A 123 7.11 -8.28 -1.87
N VAL A 124 6.63 -7.03 -1.81
CA VAL A 124 6.32 -6.25 -3.01
C VAL A 124 7.56 -6.04 -3.86
N LEU A 125 8.70 -5.66 -3.25
CA LEU A 125 9.96 -5.46 -3.97
C LEU A 125 10.49 -6.76 -4.57
N MET A 126 10.40 -7.88 -3.85
CA MET A 126 10.81 -9.20 -4.36
C MET A 126 9.98 -9.62 -5.57
N PHE A 127 8.66 -9.44 -5.53
CA PHE A 127 7.80 -9.74 -6.68
C PHE A 127 8.09 -8.83 -7.87
N ASP A 128 8.40 -7.57 -7.62
CA ASP A 128 8.74 -6.62 -8.67
C ASP A 128 10.02 -7.02 -9.41
N GLN A 129 11.07 -7.35 -8.66
CA GLN A 129 12.35 -7.78 -9.20
C GLN A 129 12.22 -9.10 -9.97
N LEU A 130 11.65 -10.14 -9.36
CA LEU A 130 11.48 -11.44 -10.00
C LEU A 130 10.53 -11.36 -11.21
N GLY A 131 9.49 -10.54 -11.11
CA GLY A 131 8.55 -10.29 -12.20
C GLY A 131 9.17 -9.60 -13.40
N SER A 132 10.06 -8.63 -13.14
CA SER A 132 10.84 -7.93 -14.16
C SER A 132 11.87 -8.84 -14.83
N LEU A 133 12.32 -9.89 -14.14
CA LEU A 133 13.16 -10.96 -14.70
C LEU A 133 12.36 -12.03 -15.47
N GLY A 134 11.03 -11.92 -15.53
CA GLY A 134 10.17 -12.82 -16.31
C GLY A 134 9.66 -14.03 -15.54
N VAL A 135 9.82 -14.09 -14.20
CA VAL A 135 9.24 -15.17 -13.40
C VAL A 135 7.72 -15.14 -13.47
N LEU A 136 7.13 -16.25 -13.91
CA LEU A 136 5.68 -16.39 -14.08
C LEU A 136 4.99 -16.66 -12.74
N ARG A 137 3.78 -16.10 -12.58
CA ARG A 137 2.93 -16.40 -11.43
C ARG A 137 2.48 -17.87 -11.50
N ARG A 138 2.35 -18.50 -10.33
CA ARG A 138 1.89 -19.90 -10.19
C ARG A 138 2.82 -20.95 -10.83
N ALA A 139 4.08 -20.60 -11.08
CA ALA A 139 5.10 -21.56 -11.49
C ALA A 139 5.57 -22.38 -10.27
N VAL A 140 5.63 -23.70 -10.42
CA VAL A 140 6.18 -24.61 -9.38
C VAL A 140 7.69 -24.69 -9.48
N ILE A 141 8.22 -24.57 -10.70
CA ILE A 141 9.65 -24.60 -10.99
C ILE A 141 10.01 -23.25 -11.60
N VAL A 142 10.99 -22.59 -11.00
CA VAL A 142 11.59 -21.34 -11.46
C VAL A 142 12.99 -21.64 -12.03
N PRO A 143 13.41 -20.96 -13.11
CA PRO A 143 14.74 -21.14 -13.69
C PRO A 143 15.87 -20.70 -12.74
#